data_AF-A0A429ICE1-F1
#
_entry.id   AF-A0A429ICE1-F1
#
_cell.length_a   1.000
_cell.length_b   1.000
_cell.length_c   1.000
_cell.angle_alpha   90.00
_cell.angle_beta   90.00
_cell.angle_gamma   90.00
#
_symmetry.space_group_name_H-M   'P 1'
#
loop_
_entity.id
_entity.type
_entity.pdbx_description
1 polymer ?
#
loop_
_entity_poly.entity_id
_entity_poly.type
_entity_poly.pdbx_seq_one_letter_code
_entity_poly.pdbx_strand_id
1 'polypeptide(L)'
;MPDGFSVDLDALREAASGIRTTLDAMATKKVSDIDAPKDAFGHEELASAVADFCDRWDIGVSHLASDGAEVSDRLNHCVKSYEKTEQHIQVSAQGILQSSSGTDPGAS
;
A
#
# COMPACT_ATOMS: atom_id res chain seq x y z
N MET A 1 -12.79 -23.81 -20.31
CA MET A 1 -12.34 -23.25 -19.02
C MET A 1 -11.12 -22.38 -19.29
N PRO A 2 -11.17 -21.07 -19.05
CA PRO A 2 -9.93 -20.32 -18.91
C PRO A 2 -9.90 -19.29 -17.78
N ASP A 3 -10.88 -19.26 -16.87
CA ASP A 3 -10.84 -18.31 -15.75
C ASP A 3 -9.98 -18.90 -14.63
N GLY A 4 -8.68 -19.03 -14.89
CA GLY A 4 -7.69 -19.22 -13.85
C GLY A 4 -7.66 -17.99 -12.93
N PHE A 5 -7.33 -18.19 -11.66
CA PHE A 5 -7.07 -17.08 -10.75
C PHE A 5 -5.83 -16.32 -11.25
N SER A 6 -6.06 -15.13 -11.83
CA SER A 6 -5.00 -14.18 -12.19
C SER A 6 -5.10 -12.95 -11.30
N VAL A 7 -3.94 -12.40 -10.92
CA VAL A 7 -3.87 -11.19 -10.13
C VAL A 7 -3.38 -10.07 -11.03
N ASP A 8 -4.15 -8.98 -11.07
CA ASP A 8 -3.76 -7.75 -11.75
C ASP A 8 -2.74 -6.98 -10.89
N LEU A 9 -1.45 -7.11 -11.25
CA LEU A 9 -0.36 -6.48 -10.50
C LEU A 9 -0.38 -4.96 -10.63
N ASP A 10 -0.86 -4.43 -11.75
CA ASP A 10 -0.94 -2.99 -11.98
C ASP A 10 -2.02 -2.39 -11.08
N ALA A 11 -3.19 -3.04 -11.00
CA ALA A 11 -4.24 -2.64 -10.06
C ALA A 11 -3.78 -2.67 -8.60
N LEU A 12 -2.97 -3.66 -8.19
CA LEU A 12 -2.40 -3.69 -6.82
C LEU A 12 -1.41 -2.53 -6.59
N ARG A 13 -0.57 -2.20 -7.57
CA ARG A 13 0.36 -1.06 -7.50
C ARG A 13 -0.40 0.26 -7.42
N GLU A 14 -1.42 0.44 -8.26
CA GLU A 14 -2.25 1.62 -8.27
C GLU A 14 -2.98 1.80 -6.93
N ALA A 15 -3.57 0.72 -6.39
CA ALA A 15 -4.19 0.75 -5.07
C ALA A 15 -3.19 1.12 -3.96
N ALA A 16 -2.01 0.51 -3.96
CA ALA A 16 -0.96 0.81 -2.98
C ALA A 16 -0.52 2.29 -3.07
N SER A 17 -0.34 2.81 -4.28
CA SER A 17 0.01 4.21 -4.55
C SER A 17 -1.09 5.17 -4.12
N GLY A 18 -2.34 4.88 -4.49
CA GLY A 18 -3.50 5.71 -4.16
C GLY A 18 -3.72 5.85 -2.65
N ILE A 19 -3.49 4.76 -1.89
CA ILE A 19 -3.49 4.82 -0.43
C ILE A 19 -2.38 5.76 0.05
N ARG A 20 -1.13 5.61 -0.41
CA ARG A 20 -0.02 6.47 0.02
C ARG A 20 -0.28 7.95 -0.28
N THR A 21 -0.73 8.26 -1.49
CA THR A 21 -1.11 9.63 -1.86
C THR A 21 -2.19 10.21 -0.95
N THR A 22 -3.18 9.39 -0.57
CA THR A 22 -4.24 9.82 0.36
C THR A 22 -3.66 10.10 1.76
N LEU A 23 -2.78 9.23 2.25
CA LEU A 23 -2.11 9.42 3.55
C LEU A 23 -1.24 10.68 3.57
N ASP A 24 -0.48 10.92 2.49
CA ASP A 24 0.34 12.12 2.34
C ASP A 24 -0.53 13.37 2.34
N ALA A 25 -1.66 13.36 1.62
CA ALA A 25 -2.60 14.46 1.61
C ALA A 25 -3.18 14.74 3.01
N MET A 26 -3.56 13.70 3.76
CA MET A 26 -4.07 13.83 5.12
C MET A 26 -3.02 14.39 6.08
N ALA A 27 -1.74 14.05 5.91
CA ALA A 27 -0.66 14.57 6.74
C ALA A 27 -0.44 16.09 6.59
N THR A 28 -0.90 16.70 5.49
CA THR A 28 -0.72 18.14 5.22
C THR A 28 -1.74 19.06 5.89
N LYS A 29 -2.89 18.55 6.33
CA LYS A 29 -3.98 19.34 6.92
C LYS A 29 -4.47 18.67 8.19
N LYS A 30 -3.79 18.91 9.30
CA LYS A 30 -4.14 18.25 10.56
C LYS A 30 -5.30 18.98 11.20
N VAL A 31 -6.24 18.23 11.76
CA VAL A 31 -7.33 18.84 12.55
C VAL A 31 -6.79 19.44 13.84
N SER A 32 -5.66 18.95 14.36
CA SER A 32 -4.94 19.62 15.45
C SER A 32 -4.46 21.03 15.09
N ASP A 33 -4.38 21.39 13.79
CA ASP A 33 -4.11 22.77 13.36
C ASP A 33 -5.33 23.70 13.55
N ILE A 34 -6.52 23.14 13.83
CA ILE A 34 -7.74 23.90 14.17
C ILE A 34 -7.76 24.26 15.66
N ASP A 35 -7.01 23.54 16.49
CA ASP A 35 -6.99 23.77 17.93
C ASP A 35 -6.42 25.17 18.22
N ALA A 36 -7.11 25.89 19.11
CA ALA A 36 -6.74 27.21 19.54
C ALA A 36 -6.64 27.20 21.07
N PRO A 37 -5.88 28.11 21.69
CA PRO A 37 -5.85 28.16 23.14
C PRO A 37 -7.26 28.47 23.69
N LYS A 38 -7.62 27.89 24.84
CA LYS A 38 -9.00 27.89 25.36
C LYS A 38 -9.60 29.30 25.52
N ASP A 39 -8.76 30.29 25.80
CA ASP A 39 -9.14 31.70 25.94
C ASP A 39 -9.57 32.35 24.62
N ALA A 40 -9.14 31.81 23.46
CA ALA A 40 -9.53 32.29 22.14
C ALA A 40 -11.01 32.02 21.81
N PHE A 41 -11.65 31.06 22.46
CA PHE A 41 -13.05 30.68 22.19
C PHE A 41 -14.08 31.54 22.94
N GLY A 42 -13.68 32.23 24.00
CA GLY A 42 -14.57 33.06 24.82
C GLY A 42 -15.67 32.31 25.60
N HIS A 43 -15.77 30.98 25.45
CA HIS A 43 -16.72 30.12 26.16
C HIS A 43 -16.10 28.77 26.51
N GLU A 44 -16.14 28.38 27.78
CA GLU A 44 -15.47 27.17 28.29
C GLU A 44 -15.98 25.88 27.65
N GLU A 45 -17.30 25.73 27.53
CA GLU A 45 -17.88 24.52 26.93
C GLU A 45 -17.51 24.36 25.46
N LEU A 46 -17.40 25.48 24.72
CA LEU A 46 -16.99 25.45 23.31
C LEU A 46 -15.52 25.02 23.19
N ALA A 47 -14.65 25.63 24.01
CA ALA A 47 -13.24 25.27 24.06
C ALA A 47 -13.04 23.78 24.40
N SER A 48 -13.81 23.27 25.37
CA SER A 48 -13.78 21.86 25.77
C SER A 48 -14.25 20.92 24.66
N ALA A 49 -15.34 21.28 23.97
CA ALA A 49 -15.88 20.48 22.87
C ALA A 49 -14.94 20.44 21.65
N VAL A 50 -14.28 21.56 21.33
CA VAL A 50 -13.29 21.61 20.24
C VAL A 50 -12.06 20.77 20.59
N ALA A 51 -11.57 20.83 21.83
CA ALA A 51 -10.46 19.99 22.29
C ALA A 51 -10.80 18.49 22.20
N ASP A 52 -11.95 18.04 22.74
CA ASP A 52 -12.38 16.64 22.66
C ASP A 52 -12.49 16.16 21.20
N PHE A 53 -13.03 17.02 20.32
CA PHE A 53 -13.12 16.73 18.90
C PHE A 53 -11.73 16.56 18.27
N CYS A 54 -10.80 17.51 18.49
CA CYS A 54 -9.46 17.46 17.92
C CYS A 54 -8.68 16.23 18.40
N ASP A 55 -8.74 15.91 19.70
CA ASP A 55 -8.08 14.76 20.29
C ASP A 55 -8.60 13.43 19.70
N ARG A 56 -9.93 13.25 19.68
CA ARG A 56 -10.53 12.02 19.15
C ARG A 56 -10.32 11.87 17.65
N TRP A 57 -10.33 12.98 16.92
CA TRP A 57 -10.03 12.97 15.50
C TRP A 57 -8.58 12.57 15.24
N ASP A 58 -7.62 13.16 15.96
CA ASP A 58 -6.20 12.87 15.77
C ASP A 58 -5.88 11.39 16.06
N ILE A 59 -6.47 10.82 17.13
CA ILE A 59 -6.38 9.39 17.43
C ILE A 59 -6.96 8.55 16.27
N GLY A 60 -8.15 8.89 15.81
CA GLY A 60 -8.83 8.14 14.74
C GLY A 60 -8.05 8.16 13.43
N VAL A 61 -7.58 9.34 13.01
CA VAL A 61 -6.78 9.51 11.79
C VAL A 61 -5.42 8.85 11.92
N SER A 62 -4.78 8.90 13.09
CA SER A 62 -3.49 8.24 13.31
C SER A 62 -3.59 6.71 13.13
N HIS A 63 -4.63 6.09 13.69
CA HIS A 63 -4.87 4.66 13.49
C HIS A 63 -5.21 4.35 12.03
N LEU A 64 -6.09 5.13 11.40
CA LEU A 64 -6.43 4.94 9.99
C LEU A 64 -5.20 5.07 9.08
N ALA A 65 -4.31 6.01 9.38
CA ALA A 65 -3.09 6.22 8.62
C ALA A 65 -2.11 5.05 8.79
N SER A 66 -1.96 4.53 10.00
CA SER A 66 -1.16 3.34 10.29
C SER A 66 -1.67 2.12 9.53
N ASP A 67 -2.98 1.85 9.60
CA ASP A 67 -3.60 0.70 8.93
C ASP A 67 -3.52 0.84 7.40
N GLY A 68 -3.77 2.04 6.87
CA GLY A 68 -3.61 2.31 5.44
C GLY A 68 -2.17 2.07 4.96
N ALA A 69 -1.17 2.50 5.73
CA ALA A 69 0.23 2.26 5.42
C ALA A 69 0.53 0.75 5.38
N GLU A 70 0.08 -0.01 6.38
CA GLU A 70 0.26 -1.46 6.42
C GLU A 70 -0.42 -2.16 5.20
N VAL A 71 -1.63 -1.76 4.83
CA VAL A 71 -2.33 -2.30 3.65
C VAL A 71 -1.52 -2.04 2.39
N SER A 72 -1.07 -0.81 2.17
CA SER A 72 -0.30 -0.46 0.97
C SER A 72 1.07 -1.16 0.93
N ASP A 73 1.70 -1.41 2.07
CA ASP A 73 2.95 -2.19 2.14
C ASP A 73 2.71 -3.67 1.78
N ARG A 74 1.60 -4.25 2.24
CA ARG A 74 1.20 -5.63 1.89
C ARG A 74 0.86 -5.78 0.42
N LEU A 75 0.16 -4.80 -0.18
CA LEU A 75 -0.12 -4.80 -1.62
C LEU A 75 1.18 -4.81 -2.44
N ASN A 76 2.14 -3.95 -2.08
CA ASN A 76 3.46 -3.93 -2.69
C ASN A 76 4.24 -5.23 -2.47
N HIS A 77 4.10 -5.85 -1.30
CA HIS A 77 4.71 -7.15 -1.01
C HIS A 77 4.15 -8.25 -1.92
N CYS A 78 2.82 -8.30 -2.09
CA CYS A 78 2.17 -9.24 -3.02
C CYS A 78 2.73 -9.07 -4.43
N VAL A 79 2.79 -7.84 -4.94
CA VAL A 79 3.34 -7.56 -6.28
C VAL A 79 4.76 -8.11 -6.45
N LYS A 80 5.66 -7.81 -5.49
CA LYS A 80 7.04 -8.32 -5.52
C LYS A 80 7.10 -9.86 -5.49
N SER A 81 6.19 -10.51 -4.76
CA SER A 81 6.13 -11.97 -4.67
C SER A 81 5.73 -12.60 -6.02
N TYR A 82 4.74 -12.02 -6.70
CA TYR A 82 4.33 -12.45 -8.04
C TYR A 82 5.45 -12.25 -9.07
N GLU A 83 6.08 -11.08 -9.10
CA GLU A 83 7.18 -10.80 -10.04
C GLU A 83 8.36 -11.73 -9.85
N LYS A 84 8.73 -12.03 -8.59
CA LYS A 84 9.80 -12.97 -8.29
C LYS A 84 9.47 -14.39 -8.79
N THR A 85 8.21 -14.79 -8.64
CA THR A 85 7.74 -16.10 -9.10
C THR A 85 7.79 -16.18 -10.63
N GLU A 86 7.32 -15.14 -11.32
CA GLU A 86 7.35 -15.04 -12.78
C GLU A 86 8.80 -15.09 -13.31
N GLN A 87 9.71 -14.33 -12.71
CA GLN A 87 11.14 -14.36 -13.09
C GLN A 87 11.75 -15.75 -12.93
N HIS A 88 11.42 -16.46 -11.84
CA HIS A 88 11.92 -17.81 -11.61
C HIS A 88 11.41 -18.81 -12.66
N ILE A 89 10.15 -18.67 -13.07
CA ILE A 89 9.56 -19.48 -14.14
C ILE A 89 10.24 -19.18 -15.48
N GLN A 90 10.45 -17.91 -15.82
CA GLN A 90 11.12 -17.52 -17.06
C GLN A 90 12.55 -18.06 -17.16
N VAL A 91 13.35 -17.93 -16.09
CA VAL A 91 14.72 -18.47 -16.05
C VAL A 91 14.72 -19.99 -16.19
N SER A 92 13.81 -20.67 -15.48
CA SER A 92 13.68 -22.14 -15.54
C SER A 92 13.29 -22.60 -16.95
N ALA A 93 12.34 -21.92 -17.58
CA ALA A 93 11.90 -22.22 -18.94
C ALA A 93 13.03 -21.98 -19.96
N GLN A 94 13.77 -20.87 -19.85
CA GLN A 94 14.92 -20.58 -20.71
C GLN A 94 16.02 -21.65 -20.55
N GLY A 95 16.29 -22.12 -19.33
CA GLY A 95 17.25 -23.20 -19.09
C GLY A 95 16.86 -24.53 -19.74
N ILE A 96 15.57 -24.88 -19.71
CA ILE A 96 15.05 -26.08 -20.40
C ILE A 96 15.16 -25.93 -21.92
N LEU A 97 14.83 -24.76 -22.47
CA LEU A 97 14.93 -24.52 -23.91
C LEU A 97 16.39 -24.59 -24.39
N GLN A 98 17.33 -24.00 -23.64
CA GLN A 98 18.75 -24.05 -23.97
C GLN A 98 19.33 -25.47 -23.88
N SER A 99 18.96 -26.27 -22.87
CA SER A 99 19.43 -27.65 -22.76
C SER A 99 18.85 -28.56 -23.86
N SER A 100 17.63 -28.30 -24.32
CA SER A 100 17.01 -29.01 -25.45
C SER A 100 17.66 -28.68 -26.81
N SER A 101 18.34 -27.54 -26.92
CA SER A 101 19.05 -27.10 -28.13
C SER A 101 20.51 -27.54 -28.20
N GLY A 102 21.00 -28.28 -27.19
CA GLY A 102 22.32 -28.91 -27.23
C GLY A 102 22.34 -30.05 -28.26
N THR A 103 23.40 -30.13 -29.06
CA THR A 103 23.62 -31.22 -30.02
C THR A 103 23.46 -32.57 -29.35
N ASP A 104 22.58 -33.42 -29.90
CA ASP A 104 22.39 -34.81 -29.46
C ASP A 104 23.76 -35.53 -29.45
N PRO A 105 24.25 -35.98 -28.28
CA PRO A 105 25.51 -36.69 -28.19
C PRO A 105 25.50 -38.06 -28.89
N GLY A 106 24.36 -38.51 -29.42
CA GLY A 106 24.21 -39.69 -30.26
C GLY A 106 24.33 -39.46 -31.78
N ALA A 107 24.61 -38.24 -32.24
CA ALA A 107 24.68 -37.92 -33.67
C ALA A 107 26.05 -38.23 -34.36
N SER A 108 26.89 -39.10 -33.79
CA SER A 108 28.17 -39.54 -34.38
C SER A 108 28.18 -41.01 -34.75
#